data_AF-A0A7N4PNH2-F1
#
_entry.id   AF-A0A7N4PNH2-F1
#
_cell.length_a   1.000
_cell.length_b   1.000
_cell.length_c   1.000
_cell.angle_alpha   90.00
_cell.angle_beta   90.00
_cell.angle_gamma   90.00
#
_symmetry.space_group_name_H-M   'P 1'
#
loop_
_entity.id
_entity.type
_entity.pdbx_description
1 polymer ?
#
loop_
_entity_poly.entity_id
_entity_poly.type
_entity_poly.pdbx_seq_one_letter_code
_entity_poly.pdbx_strand_id
1 'polypeptide(L)'
;MIKPALRAKKIRLRVGLATKLSPRVPSEVGILIECCKDNAMAQQRVLPQSKETLLQSYNKRLKDDIKSIMDNFTEIIKTAKIEDETQVSRATQGEQDNYEMHVRAANIVRAGESLMKLVSDLKQFLILNDFPSVNEAIDQRNQQLRGLQDECDKKLISLRDEISIDLYELEEEYYSSRYK
;
A
#
# COMPACT_ATOMS: atom_id res chain seq x y z
N MET A 1 68.59 25.47 -15.92
CA MET A 1 67.44 26.22 -15.37
C MET A 1 66.18 25.96 -16.18
N ILE A 2 65.53 24.81 -16.01
CA ILE A 2 64.15 24.58 -16.49
C ILE A 2 63.51 23.60 -15.50
N LYS A 3 62.23 23.83 -15.17
CA LYS A 3 61.27 22.90 -14.52
C LYS A 3 60.98 23.11 -13.01
N PRO A 4 60.30 24.23 -12.67
CA PRO A 4 59.23 24.18 -11.66
C PRO A 4 57.81 24.14 -12.28
N ALA A 5 57.64 24.60 -13.52
CA ALA A 5 56.32 24.80 -14.12
C ALA A 5 55.61 23.52 -14.62
N LEU A 6 56.31 22.39 -14.77
CA LEU A 6 55.75 21.14 -15.28
C LEU A 6 55.22 20.20 -14.19
N ARG A 7 55.59 20.41 -12.91
CA ARG A 7 55.16 19.54 -11.80
C ARG A 7 53.78 19.93 -11.26
N ALA A 8 53.43 21.21 -11.29
CA ALA A 8 52.11 21.71 -10.89
C ALA A 8 50.98 21.34 -11.87
N LYS A 9 51.26 21.25 -13.18
CA LYS A 9 50.26 20.83 -14.18
C LYS A 9 49.95 19.33 -14.16
N LYS A 10 50.89 18.48 -13.72
CA LYS A 10 50.70 17.02 -13.67
C LYS A 10 49.84 16.56 -12.49
N ILE A 11 49.87 17.30 -11.38
CA ILE A 11 49.00 17.04 -10.21
C ILE A 11 47.57 17.48 -10.50
N ARG A 12 47.36 18.62 -11.20
CA ARG A 12 46.02 19.09 -11.56
C ARG A 12 45.28 18.18 -12.56
N LEU A 13 46.00 17.39 -13.35
CA LEU A 13 45.42 16.41 -14.29
C LEU A 13 45.08 15.06 -13.65
N ARG A 14 45.67 14.70 -12.50
CA ARG A 14 45.34 13.44 -11.81
C ARG A 14 44.22 13.56 -10.78
N VAL A 15 44.03 14.75 -10.20
CA VAL A 15 42.89 15.01 -9.29
C VAL A 15 41.58 15.21 -10.07
N GLY A 16 41.64 15.56 -11.36
CA GLY A 16 40.46 15.77 -12.21
C GLY A 16 39.87 14.52 -12.88
N LEU A 17 40.44 13.32 -12.70
CA LEU A 17 39.98 12.09 -13.36
C LEU A 17 39.37 11.04 -12.42
N ALA A 18 39.43 11.23 -11.10
CA ALA A 18 38.86 10.29 -10.12
C ALA A 18 37.40 10.60 -9.72
N THR A 19 36.76 11.62 -10.31
CA THR A 19 35.34 11.95 -10.11
C THR A 19 34.41 11.38 -11.20
N LYS A 20 34.92 10.49 -12.07
CA LYS A 20 34.15 9.87 -13.18
C LYS A 20 34.00 8.35 -13.07
N LEU A 21 33.74 7.83 -11.87
CA LEU A 21 33.22 6.46 -11.71
C LEU A 21 32.04 6.46 -10.73
N SER A 22 30.92 6.99 -11.20
CA SER A 22 29.62 6.34 -11.07
C SER A 22 28.62 7.12 -11.93
N PRO A 23 27.94 6.50 -12.91
CA PRO A 23 26.76 7.12 -13.49
C PRO A 23 25.70 7.14 -12.39
N ARG A 24 25.53 8.28 -11.71
CA ARG A 24 24.28 8.56 -11.00
C ARG A 24 23.21 8.56 -12.08
N VAL A 25 22.52 7.43 -12.20
CA VAL A 25 21.24 7.34 -12.90
C VAL A 25 20.37 8.43 -12.27
N PRO A 26 19.89 9.43 -13.02
CA PRO A 26 18.91 10.36 -12.47
C PRO A 26 17.66 9.54 -12.16
N SER A 27 17.48 9.21 -10.89
CA SER A 27 16.28 8.50 -10.45
C SER A 27 15.08 9.41 -10.70
N GLU A 28 14.15 8.96 -11.55
CA GLU A 28 12.82 9.55 -11.80
C GLU A 28 12.04 9.89 -10.51
N VAL A 29 12.51 9.38 -9.37
CA VAL A 29 12.06 9.66 -8.00
C VAL A 29 12.12 11.15 -7.63
N GLY A 30 12.96 11.96 -8.28
CA GLY A 30 13.01 13.41 -8.04
C GLY A 30 11.71 14.15 -8.38
N ILE A 31 10.88 13.59 -9.27
CA ILE A 31 9.58 14.17 -9.68
C ILE A 31 8.46 13.77 -8.70
N LEU A 32 8.64 12.70 -7.92
CA LEU A 32 7.63 12.20 -6.98
C LEU A 32 7.74 12.81 -5.57
N ILE A 33 8.89 13.37 -5.21
CA ILE A 33 9.10 13.96 -3.87
C ILE A 33 8.30 15.26 -3.66
N GLU A 34 7.87 15.94 -4.72
CA GLU A 34 7.09 17.17 -4.60
C GLU A 34 5.61 16.92 -4.20
N CYS A 35 5.11 15.67 -4.25
CA CYS A 35 3.71 15.36 -3.90
C CYS A 35 3.46 14.96 -2.43
N CYS A 36 4.48 14.76 -1.60
CA CYS A 36 4.31 14.17 -0.25
C CYS A 36 4.42 15.17 0.91
N LYS A 37 4.14 16.46 0.69
CA LYS A 37 4.33 17.48 1.73
C LYS A 37 3.15 17.73 2.67
N ASP A 38 2.02 17.05 2.53
CA ASP A 38 0.85 17.31 3.37
C ASP A 38 0.54 16.17 4.37
N ASN A 39 0.56 16.57 5.64
CA ASN A 39 -0.03 15.95 6.84
C ASN A 39 0.62 14.70 7.45
N ALA A 40 1.57 14.96 8.35
CA ALA A 40 1.84 14.09 9.49
C ALA A 40 0.97 14.52 10.69
N MET A 41 0.03 13.68 11.11
CA MET A 41 -0.59 13.73 12.45
C MET A 41 -0.81 12.30 12.95
N ALA A 42 -0.03 11.91 13.95
CA ALA A 42 -0.27 10.72 14.75
C ALA A 42 -1.50 10.97 15.64
N GLN A 43 -2.62 10.30 15.36
CA GLN A 43 -3.79 10.30 16.22
C GLN A 43 -4.30 8.87 16.38
N GLN A 44 -4.54 8.52 17.65
CA GLN A 44 -5.30 7.39 18.17
C GLN A 44 -6.28 6.80 17.15
N ARG A 45 -6.28 5.47 16.94
CA ARG A 45 -7.06 4.73 15.92
C ARG A 45 -8.57 4.97 16.02
N VAL A 46 -9.02 6.16 15.63
CA VAL A 46 -10.40 6.48 15.30
C VAL A 46 -10.50 6.19 13.81
N LEU A 47 -11.29 5.18 13.44
CA LEU A 47 -11.56 4.93 12.03
C LEU A 47 -12.17 6.22 11.45
N PRO A 48 -11.72 6.70 10.27
CA PRO A 48 -12.34 7.85 9.64
C PRO A 48 -13.86 7.61 9.52
N GLN A 49 -14.67 8.60 9.89
CA GLN A 49 -16.14 8.52 10.03
C GLN A 49 -16.84 7.89 8.82
N SER A 50 -16.25 8.02 7.62
CA SER A 50 -16.70 7.38 6.39
C SER A 50 -16.57 5.84 6.40
N LYS A 51 -15.49 5.29 6.98
CA LYS A 51 -15.29 3.84 7.13
C LYS A 51 -16.28 3.23 8.12
N GLU A 52 -16.54 3.90 9.24
CA GLU A 52 -17.50 3.43 10.23
C GLU A 52 -18.93 3.41 9.64
N THR A 53 -19.31 4.48 8.94
CA THR A 53 -20.59 4.55 8.21
C THR A 53 -20.72 3.43 7.17
N LEU A 54 -19.65 3.14 6.43
CA LEU A 54 -19.62 2.03 5.47
C LEU A 54 -19.84 0.68 6.15
N LEU A 55 -19.13 0.40 7.25
CA LEU A 55 -19.30 -0.84 8.02
C LEU A 55 -20.70 -0.98 8.62
N GLN A 56 -21.31 0.12 9.05
CA GLN A 56 -22.70 0.13 9.48
C GLN A 56 -23.66 -0.22 8.33
N SER A 57 -23.41 0.31 7.12
CA SER A 57 -24.22 -0.02 5.93
C SER A 57 -24.13 -1.50 5.55
N TYR A 58 -22.93 -2.10 5.66
CA TYR A 58 -22.73 -3.54 5.44
C TYR A 58 -23.49 -4.38 6.46
N ASN A 59 -23.42 -4.02 7.73
CA ASN A 59 -24.17 -4.68 8.80
C ASN A 59 -25.69 -4.58 8.58
N LYS A 60 -26.16 -3.39 8.19
CA LYS A 60 -27.59 -3.18 7.89
C LYS A 60 -28.02 -4.08 6.74
N ARG A 61 -27.32 -4.05 5.61
CA ARG A 61 -27.61 -4.88 4.43
C ARG A 61 -27.61 -6.37 4.74
N LEU A 62 -26.62 -6.85 5.51
CA LEU A 62 -26.56 -8.24 5.98
C LEU A 62 -27.84 -8.63 6.74
N LYS A 63 -28.25 -7.81 7.71
CA LYS A 63 -29.45 -8.06 8.52
C LYS A 63 -30.72 -8.04 7.67
N ASP A 64 -30.84 -7.06 6.78
CA ASP A 64 -32.00 -6.89 5.91
C ASP A 64 -32.14 -8.08 4.94
N ASP A 65 -31.04 -8.52 4.31
CA ASP A 65 -31.05 -9.66 3.38
C ASP A 65 -31.33 -10.99 4.10
N ILE A 66 -30.73 -11.25 5.27
CA ILE A 66 -31.02 -12.46 6.08
C ILE A 66 -32.48 -12.48 6.50
N LYS A 67 -33.00 -11.34 6.98
CA LYS A 67 -34.40 -11.23 7.37
C LYS A 67 -35.32 -11.49 6.18
N SER A 68 -35.01 -10.92 5.01
CA SER A 68 -35.77 -11.15 3.79
C SER A 68 -35.82 -12.63 3.41
N ILE A 69 -34.70 -13.35 3.51
CA ILE A 69 -34.65 -14.80 3.23
C ILE A 69 -35.55 -15.56 4.21
N MET A 70 -35.43 -15.29 5.50
CA MET A 70 -36.19 -15.97 6.54
C MET A 70 -37.70 -15.71 6.42
N ASP A 71 -38.09 -14.45 6.20
CA ASP A 71 -39.50 -14.06 6.09
C ASP A 71 -40.13 -14.70 4.84
N ASN A 72 -39.47 -14.63 3.67
CA ASN A 72 -39.98 -15.25 2.45
C ASN A 72 -40.05 -16.78 2.56
N PHE A 73 -39.06 -17.42 3.19
CA PHE A 73 -39.08 -18.86 3.40
C PHE A 73 -40.22 -19.28 4.33
N THR A 74 -40.46 -18.51 5.40
CA THR A 74 -41.56 -18.74 6.33
C THR A 74 -42.92 -18.66 5.64
N GLU A 75 -43.11 -17.68 4.75
CA GLU A 75 -44.34 -17.57 3.96
C GLU A 75 -44.51 -18.75 2.99
N ILE A 76 -43.46 -19.20 2.31
CA ILE A 76 -43.53 -20.40 1.44
C ILE A 76 -44.05 -21.62 2.24
N ILE A 77 -43.54 -21.82 3.46
CA ILE A 77 -43.98 -22.94 4.31
C ILE A 77 -45.43 -22.78 4.76
N LYS A 78 -45.90 -21.55 4.98
CA LYS A 78 -47.31 -21.29 5.32
C LYS A 78 -48.23 -21.60 4.14
N THR A 79 -47.89 -21.11 2.94
CA THR A 79 -48.66 -21.35 1.71
C THR A 79 -48.66 -22.82 1.30
N ALA A 80 -47.64 -23.59 1.69
CA ALA A 80 -47.60 -25.03 1.41
C ALA A 80 -48.57 -25.88 2.25
N LYS A 81 -49.21 -25.30 3.28
CA LYS A 81 -50.19 -26.02 4.09
C LYS A 81 -51.49 -26.21 3.31
N ILE A 82 -51.95 -27.45 3.21
CA ILE A 82 -53.20 -27.80 2.55
C ILE A 82 -54.32 -27.78 3.60
N GLU A 83 -55.31 -26.90 3.44
CA GLU A 83 -56.55 -26.89 4.22
C GLU A 83 -57.71 -27.50 3.41
N ASP A 84 -58.70 -28.06 4.10
CA ASP A 84 -59.86 -28.72 3.48
C ASP A 84 -60.91 -27.69 3.02
N GLU A 85 -60.66 -27.05 1.88
CA GLU A 85 -61.60 -26.08 1.30
C GLU A 85 -62.59 -26.70 0.29
N THR A 86 -63.63 -25.96 -0.10
CA THR A 86 -64.56 -26.35 -1.17
C THR A 86 -63.84 -26.47 -2.53
N GLN A 87 -64.33 -27.32 -3.45
CA GLN A 87 -63.64 -27.63 -4.71
C GLN A 87 -63.34 -26.39 -5.60
N VAL A 88 -64.24 -25.40 -5.62
CA VAL A 88 -64.07 -24.17 -6.40
C VAL A 88 -63.03 -23.23 -5.77
N SER A 89 -62.97 -23.19 -4.44
CA SER A 89 -61.97 -22.42 -3.70
C SER A 89 -60.57 -23.00 -3.91
N ARG A 90 -60.41 -24.33 -3.89
CA ARG A 90 -59.12 -24.99 -4.12
C ARG A 90 -58.48 -24.69 -5.48
N ALA A 91 -59.28 -24.62 -6.55
CA ALA A 91 -58.74 -24.41 -7.89
C ALA A 91 -58.14 -23.01 -8.07
N THR A 92 -58.87 -21.99 -7.63
CA THR A 92 -58.43 -20.58 -7.74
C THR A 92 -57.32 -20.26 -6.72
N GLN A 93 -57.44 -20.78 -5.50
CA GLN A 93 -56.46 -20.59 -4.44
C GLN A 93 -55.12 -21.25 -4.80
N GLY A 94 -55.14 -22.46 -5.37
CA GLY A 94 -53.92 -23.17 -5.77
C GLY A 94 -53.11 -22.43 -6.84
N GLU A 95 -53.75 -21.73 -7.79
CA GLU A 95 -53.03 -20.88 -8.74
C GLU A 95 -52.41 -19.65 -8.06
N GLN A 96 -53.16 -18.98 -7.18
CA GLN A 96 -52.66 -17.82 -6.44
C GLN A 96 -51.47 -18.17 -5.56
N ASP A 97 -51.56 -19.28 -4.83
CA ASP A 97 -50.51 -19.82 -3.97
C ASP A 97 -49.24 -20.13 -4.78
N ASN A 98 -49.40 -20.67 -6.00
CA ASN A 98 -48.30 -20.98 -6.89
C ASN A 98 -47.55 -19.71 -7.34
N TYR A 99 -48.29 -18.67 -7.76
CA TYR A 99 -47.68 -17.38 -8.10
C TYR A 99 -46.99 -16.73 -6.91
N GLU A 100 -47.60 -16.79 -5.72
CA GLU A 100 -46.97 -16.27 -4.50
C GLU A 100 -45.67 -17.02 -4.20
N MET A 101 -45.67 -18.35 -4.20
CA MET A 101 -44.47 -19.16 -3.96
C MET A 101 -43.33 -18.80 -4.92
N HIS A 102 -43.63 -18.59 -6.21
CA HIS A 102 -42.63 -18.17 -7.19
C HIS A 102 -42.02 -16.80 -6.87
N VAL A 103 -42.84 -15.81 -6.49
CA VAL A 103 -42.36 -14.48 -6.10
C VAL A 103 -41.49 -14.56 -4.84
N ARG A 104 -41.90 -15.35 -3.84
CA ARG A 104 -41.13 -15.57 -2.61
C ARG A 104 -39.77 -16.21 -2.91
N ALA A 105 -39.74 -17.24 -3.75
CA ALA A 105 -38.50 -17.89 -4.17
C ALA A 105 -37.56 -16.92 -4.90
N ALA A 106 -38.09 -16.10 -5.82
CA ALA A 106 -37.31 -15.07 -6.50
C ALA A 106 -36.71 -14.04 -5.55
N ASN A 107 -37.46 -13.62 -4.52
CA ASN A 107 -36.96 -12.70 -3.50
C ASN A 107 -35.81 -13.30 -2.68
N ILE A 108 -35.87 -14.60 -2.36
CA ILE A 108 -34.79 -15.32 -1.67
C ILE A 108 -33.52 -15.31 -2.53
N VAL A 109 -33.63 -15.63 -3.82
CA VAL A 109 -32.49 -15.62 -4.74
C VAL A 109 -31.86 -14.23 -4.82
N ARG A 110 -32.70 -13.18 -4.95
CA ARG A 110 -32.24 -11.79 -5.00
C ARG A 110 -31.48 -11.37 -3.73
N ALA A 111 -31.99 -11.73 -2.55
CA ALA A 111 -31.29 -11.49 -1.29
C ALA A 111 -29.96 -12.25 -1.23
N GLY A 112 -29.93 -13.50 -1.71
CA GLY A 112 -28.69 -14.29 -1.84
C GLY A 112 -27.64 -13.64 -2.73
N GLU A 113 -28.03 -13.13 -3.90
CA GLU A 113 -27.13 -12.37 -4.78
C GLU A 113 -26.61 -11.09 -4.11
N SER A 114 -27.47 -10.38 -3.37
CA SER A 114 -27.06 -9.23 -2.58
C SER A 114 -26.01 -9.62 -1.54
N LEU A 115 -26.17 -10.74 -0.84
CA LEU A 115 -25.17 -11.23 0.10
C LEU A 115 -23.84 -11.58 -0.59
N MET A 116 -23.86 -12.18 -1.78
CA MET A 116 -22.64 -12.46 -2.54
C MET A 116 -21.88 -11.18 -2.91
N LYS A 117 -22.61 -10.13 -3.34
CA LYS A 117 -22.02 -8.82 -3.60
C LYS A 117 -21.42 -8.21 -2.33
N LEU A 118 -22.12 -8.31 -1.19
CA LEU A 118 -21.62 -7.82 0.11
C LEU A 118 -20.29 -8.51 0.50
N VAL A 119 -20.17 -9.82 0.27
CA VAL A 119 -18.92 -10.56 0.51
C VAL A 119 -17.79 -10.04 -0.39
N SER A 120 -18.09 -9.74 -1.66
CA SER A 120 -17.11 -9.13 -2.57
C SER A 120 -16.65 -7.75 -2.08
N ASP A 121 -17.60 -6.90 -1.65
CA ASP A 121 -17.34 -5.57 -1.12
C ASP A 121 -16.43 -5.64 0.12
N LEU A 122 -16.67 -6.60 1.02
CA LEU A 122 -15.84 -6.86 2.20
C LEU A 122 -14.40 -7.28 1.84
N LYS A 123 -14.24 -8.16 0.84
CA LYS A 123 -12.91 -8.55 0.35
C LYS A 123 -12.16 -7.34 -0.19
N GLN A 124 -12.81 -6.51 -1.00
CA GLN A 124 -12.22 -5.28 -1.52
C GLN A 124 -11.85 -4.30 -0.39
N PHE A 125 -12.70 -4.13 0.62
CA PHE A 125 -12.42 -3.30 1.78
C PHE A 125 -11.17 -3.76 2.55
N LEU A 126 -11.00 -5.07 2.74
CA LEU A 126 -9.86 -5.66 3.45
C LEU A 126 -8.56 -5.55 2.64
N ILE A 127 -8.61 -5.84 1.34
CA ILE A 127 -7.47 -5.70 0.43
C ILE A 127 -7.00 -4.25 0.38
N LEU A 128 -7.93 -3.30 0.24
CA LEU A 128 -7.57 -1.88 0.09
C LEU A 128 -7.15 -1.19 1.39
N ASN A 129 -7.57 -1.68 2.56
CA ASN A 129 -7.19 -1.04 3.83
C ASN A 129 -5.75 -1.28 4.25
N ASP A 130 -5.09 -2.33 3.75
CA ASP A 130 -3.73 -2.66 4.18
C ASP A 130 -2.65 -1.89 3.40
N PHE A 131 -2.95 -1.46 2.18
CA PHE A 131 -1.97 -0.73 1.34
C PHE A 131 -1.44 0.57 1.95
N PRO A 132 -2.26 1.46 2.57
CA PRO A 132 -1.73 2.69 3.16
C PRO A 132 -0.72 2.42 4.28
N SER A 133 -1.02 1.49 5.20
CA SER A 133 -0.11 1.16 6.31
C SER A 133 1.16 0.45 5.82
N VAL A 134 1.03 -0.42 4.82
CA VAL A 134 2.18 -1.08 4.18
C VAL A 134 3.04 -0.07 3.43
N ASN A 135 2.45 0.88 2.71
CA ASN A 135 3.16 1.94 2.01
C ASN A 135 3.91 2.85 2.99
N GLU A 136 3.27 3.26 4.10
CA GLU A 136 3.94 4.02 5.16
C GLU A 136 5.14 3.26 5.74
N ALA A 137 5.01 1.94 5.97
CA ALA A 137 6.11 1.12 6.45
C ALA A 137 7.26 1.01 5.43
N ILE A 138 6.94 0.89 4.14
CA ILE A 138 7.92 0.91 3.04
C ILE A 138 8.64 2.25 2.99
N ASP A 139 7.92 3.36 3.09
CA ASP A 139 8.49 4.71 3.06
C ASP A 139 9.42 4.98 4.25
N GLN A 140 9.01 4.59 5.45
CA GLN A 140 9.86 4.65 6.64
C GLN A 140 11.14 3.83 6.46
N ARG A 141 11.03 2.60 5.96
CA ARG A 141 12.19 1.75 5.70
C ARG A 141 13.12 2.37 4.65
N ASN A 142 12.56 2.93 3.57
CA ASN A 142 13.33 3.61 2.54
C ASN A 142 14.07 4.84 3.09
N GLN A 143 13.44 5.62 3.97
CA GLN A 143 14.09 6.74 4.65
C GLN A 143 15.24 6.29 5.55
N GLN A 144 15.05 5.21 6.32
CA GLN A 144 16.10 4.64 7.16
C GLN A 144 17.29 4.15 6.33
N LEU A 145 17.03 3.43 5.24
CA LEU A 145 18.08 2.94 4.34
C LEU A 145 18.85 4.09 3.68
N ARG A 146 18.16 5.17 3.27
CA ARG A 146 18.82 6.38 2.76
C ARG A 146 19.69 7.04 3.82
N GLY A 147 19.21 7.15 5.06
CA GLY A 147 20.00 7.68 6.16
C GLY A 147 21.28 6.87 6.43
N LEU A 148 21.18 5.54 6.41
CA LEU A 148 22.33 4.65 6.56
C LEU A 148 23.31 4.77 5.40
N GLN A 149 22.79 4.89 4.17
CA GLN A 149 23.62 5.12 2.99
C GLN A 149 24.41 6.43 3.12
N ASP A 150 23.76 7.52 3.50
CA ASP A 150 24.42 8.82 3.69
C ASP A 150 25.50 8.77 4.79
N GLU A 151 25.28 8.00 5.86
CA GLU A 151 26.27 7.81 6.92
C GLU A 151 27.49 7.01 6.42
N CYS A 152 27.25 5.93 5.68
CA CYS A 152 28.31 5.14 5.05
C CYS A 152 29.13 5.98 4.07
N ASP A 153 28.48 6.76 3.21
CA ASP A 153 29.14 7.64 2.24
C ASP A 153 30.00 8.70 2.96
N LYS A 154 29.51 9.28 4.06
CA LYS A 154 30.30 10.22 4.89
C LYS A 154 31.54 9.55 5.48
N LYS A 155 31.41 8.34 6.01
CA LYS A 155 32.54 7.57 6.57
C LYS A 155 33.58 7.23 5.50
N LEU A 156 33.14 6.83 4.31
CA LEU A 156 34.02 6.56 3.18
C LEU A 156 34.79 7.80 2.72
N ILE A 157 34.12 8.96 2.70
CA ILE A 157 34.76 10.24 2.38
C ILE A 157 35.81 10.61 3.43
N SER A 158 35.47 10.51 4.73
CA SER A 158 36.43 10.78 5.83
C SER A 158 37.67 9.91 5.70
N LEU A 159 37.47 8.60 5.54
CA LEU A 159 38.57 7.64 5.44
C LEU A 159 39.46 7.91 4.22
N ARG A 160 38.86 8.27 3.08
CA ARG A 160 39.61 8.68 1.89
C ARG A 160 40.48 9.90 2.17
N ASP A 161 39.95 10.88 2.88
CA ASP A 161 40.64 12.13 3.17
C ASP A 161 41.78 11.91 4.18
N GLU A 162 41.56 11.08 5.21
CA GLU A 162 42.60 10.62 6.16
C GLU A 162 43.75 9.92 5.43
N ILE A 163 43.45 8.92 4.59
CA ILE A 163 44.48 8.20 3.81
C ILE A 163 45.23 9.16 2.88
N SER A 164 44.55 10.16 2.32
CA SER A 164 45.18 11.14 1.43
C SER A 164 46.17 12.03 2.18
N ILE A 165 45.89 12.36 3.45
CA ILE A 165 46.80 13.09 4.34
C ILE A 165 48.00 12.22 4.67
N ASP A 166 47.79 10.99 5.14
CA ASP A 166 48.87 10.06 5.51
C ASP A 166 49.84 9.82 4.34
N LEU A 167 49.31 9.63 3.12
CA LEU A 167 50.12 9.44 1.92
C LEU A 167 50.95 10.69 1.59
N TYR A 168 50.41 11.89 1.80
CA TYR A 168 51.14 13.13 1.57
C TYR A 168 52.29 13.31 2.57
N GLU A 169 52.04 13.04 3.85
CA GLU A 169 53.04 13.11 4.91
C GLU A 169 54.19 12.11 4.66
N LEU A 170 53.85 10.87 4.29
CA LEU A 170 54.84 9.85 3.92
C LEU A 170 55.65 10.24 2.68
N GLU A 171 55.02 10.84 1.67
CA GLU A 171 55.72 11.34 0.47
C GLU A 171 56.71 12.46 0.84
N GLU A 172 56.31 13.38 1.71
CA GLU A 172 57.16 14.47 2.19
C GLU A 172 58.36 13.96 3.03
N GLU A 173 58.12 13.02 3.95
CA GLU A 173 59.17 12.40 4.75
C GLU A 173 60.17 11.64 3.86
N TYR A 174 59.68 10.88 2.87
CA TYR A 174 60.54 10.19 1.91
C TYR A 174 61.45 11.15 1.13
N TYR A 175 60.93 12.29 0.68
CA TYR A 175 61.75 13.26 -0.06
C TYR A 175 62.66 14.13 0.82
N SER A 176 62.34 14.30 2.11
CA SER A 176 63.13 15.08 3.07
C SER A 176 64.17 14.25 3.84
N SER A 177 64.05 12.92 3.82
CA SER A 177 65.02 12.01 4.42
C SER A 177 66.44 12.23 3.87
N ARG A 178 67.42 12.28 4.79
CA ARG A 178 68.83 12.49 4.48
C ARG A 178 69.53 11.25 3.88
N TYR A 179 68.83 10.12 3.79
CA TYR A 179 69.36 8.87 3.22
C TYR A 179 69.06 8.70 1.72
N LYS A 180 68.94 9.82 0.99
CA LYS A 180 68.96 9.81 -0.48
C LYS A 180 70.37 9.59 -1.01
#